data_AF-A0A2V9JTE4-F1
#
_entry.id   AF-A0A2V9JTE4-F1
#
_cell.length_a   1.000
_cell.length_b   1.000
_cell.length_c   1.000
_cell.angle_alpha   90.00
_cell.angle_beta   90.00
_cell.angle_gamma   90.00
#
_symmetry.space_group_name_H-M   'P 1'
#
loop_
_entity.id
_entity.type
_entity.pdbx_description
1 polymer ?
#
loop_
_entity_poly.entity_id
_entity_poly.type
_entity_poly.pdbx_seq_one_letter_code
_entity_poly.pdbx_strand_id
1 'polypeptide(L)'
;MVALTMALLGALVWGLTPSRPHLTPAPLRPVPPGCLKERHDFVPTNLTEVPNLPLDGLGEGAKNRALLRLNMEPCSCGCGQSLAACRASYPSCESSKAPAENIVAEEKADAGQSQK
;
A
#
# COMPACT_ATOMS: atom_id res chain seq x y z
N MET A 1 14.89 -28.52 46.57
CA MET A 1 13.85 -28.11 45.59
C MET A 1 14.38 -27.09 44.58
N VAL A 2 15.03 -25.99 45.03
CA VAL A 2 15.53 -24.90 44.15
C VAL A 2 16.50 -25.35 43.05
N ALA A 3 17.45 -26.25 43.36
CA ALA A 3 18.40 -26.74 42.35
C ALA A 3 17.72 -27.58 41.25
N LEU A 4 16.72 -28.38 41.61
CA LEU A 4 15.94 -29.19 40.68
C LEU A 4 15.10 -28.30 39.76
N THR A 5 14.47 -27.26 40.33
CA THR A 5 13.69 -26.29 39.55
C THR A 5 14.58 -25.52 38.56
N MET A 6 15.79 -25.13 38.95
CA MET A 6 16.73 -24.45 38.05
C MET A 6 17.20 -25.35 36.91
N ALA A 7 17.48 -26.63 37.18
CA ALA A 7 17.87 -27.59 36.16
C ALA A 7 16.74 -27.84 35.13
N LEU A 8 15.49 -27.99 35.61
CA LEU A 8 14.31 -28.13 34.76
C LEU A 8 14.06 -26.90 33.89
N LEU A 9 14.17 -25.70 34.46
CA LEU A 9 14.03 -24.45 33.71
C LEU A 9 15.13 -24.30 32.65
N GLY A 10 16.38 -24.65 32.98
CA GLY A 10 17.48 -24.64 32.01
C GLY A 10 17.24 -25.59 30.83
N ALA A 11 16.79 -26.81 31.10
CA ALA A 11 16.46 -27.79 30.05
C ALA A 11 15.27 -27.34 29.19
N LEU A 12 14.24 -26.77 29.80
CA LEU A 12 13.09 -26.22 29.09
C LEU A 12 13.48 -25.06 28.17
N VAL A 13 14.29 -24.13 28.67
CA VAL A 13 14.77 -23.00 27.87
C VAL A 13 15.59 -23.49 26.67
N TRP A 14 16.50 -24.45 26.87
CA TRP A 14 17.26 -25.03 25.76
C TRP A 14 16.33 -25.72 24.74
N GLY A 15 15.40 -26.56 25.19
CA GLY A 15 14.45 -27.23 24.28
C GLY A 15 13.56 -26.28 23.47
N LEU A 16 13.29 -25.08 24.01
CA LEU A 16 12.51 -24.03 23.34
C LEU A 16 13.36 -23.06 22.51
N THR A 17 14.71 -23.16 22.52
CA THR A 17 15.54 -22.29 21.67
C THR A 17 15.37 -22.65 20.19
N PRO A 18 14.82 -21.75 19.36
CA PRO A 18 14.68 -22.04 17.94
C PRO A 18 16.07 -22.06 17.28
N SER A 19 16.28 -23.01 16.36
CA SER A 19 17.46 -23.04 15.51
C SER A 19 17.55 -21.74 14.73
N ARG A 20 18.54 -20.89 15.05
CA ARG A 20 18.78 -19.66 14.29
C ARG A 20 19.23 -20.06 12.88
N PRO A 21 18.54 -19.61 11.82
CA PRO A 21 19.02 -19.86 10.47
C PRO A 21 20.40 -19.22 10.32
N HIS A 22 21.33 -19.96 9.72
CA HIS A 22 22.65 -19.45 9.40
C HIS A 22 22.52 -18.48 8.22
N LEU A 23 22.26 -17.21 8.52
CA LEU A 23 22.18 -16.14 7.54
C LEU A 23 23.60 -15.78 7.09
N THR A 24 23.99 -16.20 5.89
CA THR A 24 25.16 -15.64 5.23
C THR A 24 24.86 -14.20 4.84
N PRO A 25 25.68 -13.21 5.25
CA PRO A 25 25.49 -11.84 4.81
C PRO A 25 25.54 -11.80 3.27
N ALA A 26 24.62 -11.05 2.67
CA ALA A 26 24.60 -10.87 1.22
C ALA A 26 25.98 -10.38 0.76
N PRO A 27 26.54 -10.92 -0.34
CA PRO A 27 27.81 -10.45 -0.86
C PRO A 27 27.76 -8.95 -1.10
N LEU A 28 28.70 -8.20 -0.50
CA LEU A 28 28.88 -6.78 -0.75
C LEU A 28 29.45 -6.61 -2.16
N ARG A 29 28.57 -6.64 -3.17
CA ARG A 29 28.92 -6.25 -4.53
C ARG A 29 29.11 -4.73 -4.55
N PRO A 30 30.13 -4.20 -5.25
CA PRO A 30 30.23 -2.76 -5.45
C PRO A 30 28.96 -2.26 -6.14
N VAL A 31 28.38 -1.18 -5.61
CA VAL A 31 27.22 -0.53 -6.22
C VAL A 31 27.65 -0.05 -7.62
N PRO A 32 26.93 -0.41 -8.69
CA PRO A 32 27.23 0.09 -10.02
C PRO A 32 27.34 1.63 -10.01
N PRO A 33 28.29 2.24 -10.72
CA PRO A 33 28.36 3.69 -10.81
C PRO A 33 27.08 4.25 -11.44
N GLY A 34 26.40 5.12 -10.70
CA GLY A 34 25.15 5.78 -11.10
C GLY A 34 23.96 5.40 -10.18
N CYS A 35 23.03 6.34 -9.99
CA CYS A 35 21.68 5.97 -9.57
C CYS A 35 21.02 5.29 -10.77
N LEU A 36 20.86 3.97 -10.72
CA LEU A 36 19.86 3.31 -11.56
C LEU A 36 18.56 4.06 -11.29
N LYS A 37 18.09 4.82 -12.29
CA LYS A 37 16.77 5.44 -12.27
C LYS A 37 15.79 4.29 -12.51
N GLU A 38 15.72 3.38 -11.53
CA GLU A 38 14.67 2.38 -11.50
C GLU A 38 13.38 3.17 -11.53
N ARG A 39 12.50 2.83 -12.48
CA ARG A 39 11.17 3.44 -12.51
C ARG A 39 10.62 3.21 -11.11
N HIS A 40 10.30 4.28 -10.39
CA HIS A 40 9.76 4.14 -9.04
C HIS A 40 8.68 3.08 -9.08
N ASP A 41 8.88 2.02 -8.30
CA ASP A 41 7.88 0.99 -8.15
C ASP A 41 6.58 1.68 -7.72
N PHE A 42 5.47 1.17 -8.23
CA PHE A 42 4.17 1.69 -7.83
C PHE A 42 4.00 1.54 -6.32
N VAL A 43 3.77 2.67 -5.62
CA VAL A 43 3.50 2.68 -4.18
C VAL A 43 2.02 3.03 -3.97
N PRO A 44 1.19 2.10 -3.46
CA PRO A 44 -0.16 2.43 -3.03
C PRO A 44 -0.16 3.54 -1.97
N THR A 45 -1.21 4.35 -1.96
CA THR A 45 -1.41 5.34 -0.89
C THR A 45 -2.63 5.00 -0.04
N ASN A 46 -2.93 5.81 0.96
CA ASN A 46 -4.08 5.63 1.84
C ASN A 46 -4.73 6.99 2.17
N LEU A 47 -5.00 7.76 1.13
CA LEU A 47 -5.71 9.03 1.24
C LEU A 47 -7.20 8.75 1.50
N THR A 48 -7.73 9.36 2.55
CA THR A 48 -9.16 9.33 2.89
C THR A 48 -9.93 10.45 2.21
N GLU A 49 -9.23 11.44 1.68
CA GLU A 49 -9.77 12.60 0.97
C GLU A 49 -8.92 12.88 -0.27
N VAL A 50 -9.58 13.18 -1.39
CA VAL A 50 -8.91 13.57 -2.63
C VAL A 50 -9.56 14.85 -3.16
N PRO A 51 -8.84 15.99 -3.16
CA PRO A 51 -9.41 17.27 -3.59
C PRO A 51 -9.96 17.23 -5.02
N ASN A 52 -11.00 18.02 -5.27
CA ASN A 52 -11.62 18.20 -6.59
C ASN A 52 -12.20 16.92 -7.21
N LEU A 53 -12.51 15.91 -6.40
CA LEU A 53 -13.31 14.74 -6.80
C LEU A 53 -14.65 14.74 -6.05
N PRO A 54 -15.77 14.40 -6.71
CA PRO A 54 -17.11 14.44 -6.11
C PRO A 54 -17.37 13.20 -5.22
N LEU A 55 -16.55 13.01 -4.19
CA LEU A 55 -16.65 11.87 -3.27
C LEU A 55 -17.76 12.05 -2.21
N ASP A 56 -18.11 13.29 -1.86
CA ASP A 56 -19.07 13.56 -0.78
C ASP A 56 -20.52 13.26 -1.17
N GLY A 57 -20.81 13.12 -2.46
CA GLY A 57 -22.11 12.68 -2.96
C GLY A 57 -22.29 11.16 -2.99
N LEU A 58 -21.28 10.39 -2.56
CA LEU A 58 -21.34 8.93 -2.47
C LEU A 58 -21.80 8.50 -1.08
N GLY A 59 -22.59 7.43 -1.00
CA GLY A 59 -22.80 6.71 0.25
C GLY A 59 -21.48 6.12 0.77
N GLU A 60 -21.35 5.93 2.08
CA GLU A 60 -20.09 5.53 2.75
C GLU A 60 -19.41 4.31 2.10
N GLY A 61 -20.18 3.27 1.77
CA GLY A 61 -19.65 2.07 1.12
C GLY A 61 -19.08 2.35 -0.28
N ALA A 62 -19.77 3.16 -1.09
CA ALA A 62 -19.30 3.55 -2.42
C ALA A 62 -18.09 4.49 -2.33
N LYS A 63 -18.08 5.41 -1.36
CA LYS A 63 -16.94 6.28 -1.06
C LYS A 63 -15.70 5.46 -0.73
N ASN A 64 -15.83 4.45 0.14
CA ASN A 64 -14.71 3.59 0.54
C ASN A 64 -14.16 2.76 -0.64
N ARG A 65 -15.03 2.24 -1.52
CA ARG A 65 -14.58 1.51 -2.73
C ARG A 65 -13.89 2.44 -3.73
N ALA A 66 -14.45 3.63 -3.96
CA ALA A 66 -13.82 4.64 -4.82
C ALA A 66 -12.44 5.04 -4.29
N LEU A 67 -12.33 5.32 -2.98
CA LEU A 67 -11.06 5.64 -2.33
C LEU A 67 -10.07 4.48 -2.45
N LEU A 68 -10.50 3.24 -2.20
CA LEU A 68 -9.63 2.06 -2.36
C LEU A 68 -9.03 2.00 -3.78
N ARG A 69 -9.87 2.12 -4.81
CA ARG A 69 -9.43 2.09 -6.21
C ARG A 69 -8.48 3.24 -6.54
N LEU A 70 -8.84 4.47 -6.18
CA LEU A 70 -7.98 5.65 -6.38
C LEU A 70 -6.60 5.49 -5.72
N ASN A 71 -6.55 4.85 -4.55
CA ASN A 71 -5.32 4.61 -3.80
C ASN A 71 -4.45 3.49 -4.38
N MET A 72 -5.06 2.52 -5.06
CA MET A 72 -4.42 1.28 -5.54
C MET A 72 -4.13 1.27 -7.05
N GLU A 73 -4.70 2.20 -7.82
CA GLU A 73 -4.47 2.29 -9.26
C GLU A 73 -3.34 3.28 -9.59
N PRO A 74 -2.33 2.90 -10.39
CA PRO A 74 -1.23 3.78 -10.77
C PRO A 74 -1.66 4.85 -11.78
N CYS A 75 -1.09 6.05 -11.66
CA CYS A 75 -1.24 7.08 -12.69
C CYS A 75 -0.32 6.79 -13.89
N SER A 76 -0.88 6.87 -15.10
CA SER A 76 -0.17 6.60 -16.35
C SER A 76 0.79 7.72 -16.81
N CYS A 77 0.87 8.86 -16.10
CA CYS A 77 1.77 9.96 -16.48
C CYS A 77 3.26 9.65 -16.23
N GLY A 78 3.59 8.51 -15.61
CA GLY A 78 4.97 8.08 -15.38
C GLY A 78 5.60 8.59 -14.08
N CYS A 79 4.83 9.22 -13.20
CA CYS A 79 5.31 9.72 -11.89
C CYS A 79 5.42 8.63 -10.80
N GLY A 80 4.92 7.41 -11.06
CA GLY A 80 4.95 6.30 -10.10
C GLY A 80 3.96 6.41 -8.93
N GLN A 81 3.11 7.43 -8.91
CA GLN A 81 2.10 7.65 -7.88
C GLN A 81 0.79 6.94 -8.20
N SER A 82 0.00 6.64 -7.18
CA SER A 82 -1.42 6.29 -7.36
C SER A 82 -2.23 7.48 -7.88
N LEU A 83 -3.41 7.19 -8.43
CA LEU A 83 -4.34 8.23 -8.87
C LEU A 83 -4.69 9.19 -7.72
N ALA A 84 -4.95 8.69 -6.52
CA ALA A 84 -5.23 9.52 -5.35
C ALA A 84 -4.08 10.49 -5.04
N ALA A 85 -2.85 9.98 -4.91
CA ALA A 85 -1.68 10.81 -4.61
C ALA A 85 -1.38 11.81 -5.74
N CYS A 86 -1.57 11.39 -7.00
CA CYS A 86 -1.37 12.24 -8.16
C CYS A 86 -2.39 13.39 -8.19
N ARG A 87 -3.68 13.12 -7.95
CA ARG A 87 -4.74 14.14 -7.90
C ARG A 87 -4.55 15.12 -6.74
N ALA A 88 -4.15 14.61 -5.58
CA ALA A 88 -3.91 15.44 -4.40
C ALA A 88 -2.68 16.36 -4.56
N SER A 89 -1.61 15.85 -5.16
CA SER A 89 -0.33 16.57 -5.25
C SER A 89 -0.19 17.40 -6.54
N TYR A 90 -0.82 16.95 -7.63
CA TYR A 90 -0.70 17.52 -8.98
C TYR A 90 -2.08 17.64 -9.65
N PRO A 91 -2.94 18.56 -9.19
CA PRO A 91 -4.31 18.68 -9.68
C PRO A 91 -4.42 19.04 -11.17
N SER A 92 -3.34 19.55 -11.79
CA SER A 92 -3.23 19.83 -13.23
C SER A 92 -2.82 18.62 -14.08
N CYS A 93 -2.60 17.43 -13.50
CA CYS A 93 -2.25 16.25 -14.27
C CYS A 93 -3.46 15.71 -15.06
N GLU A 94 -3.53 16.01 -16.35
CA GLU A 94 -4.63 15.58 -17.23
C GLU A 94 -4.75 14.04 -17.32
N SER A 95 -3.64 13.31 -17.29
CA SER A 95 -3.64 11.83 -17.34
C SER A 95 -4.31 11.18 -16.12
N SER A 96 -4.30 11.87 -14.98
CA SER A 96 -4.92 11.38 -13.73
C SER A 96 -6.39 11.74 -13.59
N LYS A 97 -6.84 12.78 -14.31
CA LYS A 97 -8.16 13.39 -14.11
C LYS A 97 -9.29 12.48 -14.55
N ALA A 98 -9.33 12.12 -15.83
CA ALA A 98 -10.42 11.31 -16.39
C ALA A 98 -10.52 9.92 -15.72
N PRO A 99 -9.42 9.18 -15.47
CA PRO A 99 -9.51 7.90 -14.76
C PRO A 99 -10.09 8.04 -13.34
N ALA A 100 -9.67 9.07 -12.59
CA ALA A 100 -10.16 9.30 -11.23
C ALA A 100 -11.67 9.64 -11.22
N GLU A 101 -12.12 10.50 -12.14
CA GLU A 101 -13.55 10.84 -12.29
C GLU A 101 -14.38 9.62 -12.72
N ASN A 102 -13.86 8.77 -13.61
CA ASN A 102 -14.51 7.55 -14.05
C ASN A 102 -14.70 6.55 -12.89
N ILE A 103 -13.69 6.33 -12.05
CA ILE A 103 -13.82 5.48 -10.85
C ILE A 103 -14.97 5.97 -9.97
N VAL A 104 -15.05 7.28 -9.71
CA VAL A 104 -16.12 7.85 -8.89
C VAL A 104 -17.50 7.67 -9.53
N ALA A 105 -17.60 7.84 -10.85
CA ALA A 105 -18.84 7.65 -11.60
C ALA A 105 -19.31 6.19 -11.60
N GLU A 106 -18.39 5.24 -11.78
CA GLU A 106 -18.65 3.79 -11.73
C GLU A 106 -19.19 3.38 -10.35
N GLU A 107 -18.50 3.78 -9.27
CA GLU A 107 -18.93 3.44 -7.91
C GLU A 107 -20.28 4.07 -7.53
N LYS A 108 -20.57 5.26 -8.07
CA LYS A 108 -21.89 5.90 -7.93
C LYS A 108 -22.98 5.09 -8.64
N ALA A 109 -22.70 4.59 -9.85
CA ALA A 109 -23.64 3.79 -10.61
C ALA A 109 -23.92 2.42 -9.94
N ASP A 110 -22.87 1.77 -9.43
CA ASP A 110 -22.96 0.46 -8.77
C ASP A 110 -23.71 0.54 -7.43
N ALA A 111 -23.53 1.63 -6.67
CA ALA A 111 -24.32 1.87 -5.47
C ALA A 111 -25.83 1.93 -5.74
N GLY A 112 -26.24 2.46 -6.91
CA GLY A 112 -27.64 2.50 -7.32
C GLY A 112 -28.21 1.14 -7.73
N GLN A 113 -27.36 0.18 -8.09
CA GLN A 113 -27.76 -1.18 -8.46
C GLN A 113 -27.88 -2.12 -7.26
N SER A 114 -27.09 -1.89 -6.20
CA SER A 114 -27.09 -2.71 -4.98
C SER A 114 -28.29 -2.45 -4.04
N GLN A 115 -29.09 -1.43 -4.31
CA GLN A 115 -30.29 -1.06 -3.53
C GLN A 115 -31.60 -1.57 -4.15
N LYS A 116 -31.53 -2.41 -5.18
CA LYS A 116 -32.69 -2.88 -5.94
C LYS A 116 -32.99 -4.34 -5.72
#